data_AF-A0A3D1V8G2-F1
#
_entry.id   AF-A0A3D1V8G2-F1
#
_cell.length_a   1.000
_cell.length_b   1.000
_cell.length_c   1.000
_cell.angle_alpha   90.00
_cell.angle_beta   90.00
_cell.angle_gamma   90.00
#
_symmetry.space_group_name_H-M   'P 1'
#
loop_
_entity.id
_entity.type
_entity.pdbx_description
1 polymer ?
#
loop_
_entity_poly.entity_id
_entity_poly.type
_entity_poly.pdbx_seq_one_letter_code
_entity_poly.pdbx_strand_id
1 'polypeptide(L)'
;MENVRRRAWIVTAIATVALLALIYIGSRGLRDFDSSLIGYCVATIFAVAAMTWRYTLWLGRPPTWRYFRAGWANFLSVANFRRYALMIPKAWWTDIFGQTFILRRSTTPVSYTHL
;
A
#
# COMPACT_ATOMS: atom_id res chain seq x y z
N MET A 1 -15.90 16.80 -0.52
CA MET A 1 -15.81 15.52 0.22
C MET A 1 -16.81 14.48 -0.25
N GLU A 2 -18.04 14.90 -0.59
CA GLU A 2 -19.11 14.00 -1.05
C GLU A 2 -18.74 13.14 -2.28
N ASN A 3 -18.08 13.73 -3.27
CA ASN A 3 -17.63 13.01 -4.47
C ASN A 3 -16.66 11.86 -4.14
N VAL A 4 -15.78 12.03 -3.16
CA VAL A 4 -14.83 10.99 -2.72
C VAL A 4 -15.57 9.87 -2.02
N ARG A 5 -16.54 10.21 -1.16
CA ARG A 5 -17.37 9.24 -0.46
C ARG A 5 -18.23 8.42 -1.43
N ARG A 6 -18.82 9.06 -2.45
CA ARG A 6 -19.57 8.36 -3.51
C ARG A 6 -18.67 7.41 -4.30
N ARG A 7 -17.47 7.86 -4.68
CA ARG A 7 -16.48 7.01 -5.35
C ARG A 7 -16.07 5.83 -4.49
N ALA A 8 -15.81 6.04 -3.20
CA ALA A 8 -15.46 4.96 -2.28
C ALA A 8 -16.57 3.88 -2.23
N TRP A 9 -17.85 4.28 -2.19
CA TRP A 9 -18.96 3.32 -2.20
C TRP A 9 -19.00 2.50 -3.49
N ILE A 10 -18.85 3.17 -4.64
CA ILE A 10 -18.85 2.52 -5.95
C ILE A 10 -17.68 1.52 -6.07
N VAL A 11 -16.47 1.95 -5.70
CA VAL A 11 -15.28 1.08 -5.80
C VAL A 11 -15.39 -0.10 -4.84
N THR A 12 -15.86 0.12 -3.60
CA THR A 12 -16.10 -0.97 -2.65
C THR A 12 -17.13 -1.97 -3.18
N ALA A 13 -18.26 -1.50 -3.73
CA ALA A 13 -19.28 -2.37 -4.31
C ALA A 13 -18.71 -3.21 -5.47
N ILE A 14 -17.97 -2.58 -6.39
CA ILE A 14 -17.32 -3.27 -7.51
C ILE A 14 -16.34 -4.32 -7.02
N ALA A 15 -15.48 -3.97 -6.04
CA ALA A 15 -14.48 -4.89 -5.50
C ALA A 15 -15.14 -6.10 -4.80
N THR A 16 -16.20 -5.87 -4.03
CA THR A 16 -16.95 -6.95 -3.37
C THR A 16 -17.66 -7.85 -4.38
N VAL A 17 -18.32 -7.30 -5.40
CA VAL A 17 -18.97 -8.08 -6.46
C VAL A 17 -17.93 -8.88 -7.25
N ALA A 18 -16.79 -8.28 -7.58
CA ALA A 18 -15.70 -8.99 -8.26
C ALA A 18 -15.19 -10.16 -7.40
N LEU A 19 -14.97 -9.94 -6.09
CA LEU A 19 -14.56 -11.01 -5.18
C LEU A 19 -15.57 -12.16 -5.14
N LEU A 20 -16.87 -11.84 -5.01
CA LEU A 20 -17.93 -12.85 -5.04
C LEU A 20 -17.93 -13.64 -6.35
N ALA A 21 -17.74 -12.97 -7.49
CA ALA A 21 -17.62 -13.62 -8.79
C ALA A 21 -16.40 -14.55 -8.86
N LEU A 22 -15.23 -14.11 -8.36
CA LEU A 22 -14.04 -14.95 -8.29
C LEU A 22 -14.26 -16.19 -7.40
N ILE A 23 -14.91 -16.03 -6.25
CA ILE A 23 -15.25 -17.15 -5.36
C ILE A 23 -16.18 -18.13 -6.08
N TYR A 24 -17.23 -17.62 -6.74
CA TYR A 24 -18.18 -18.45 -7.49
C TYR A 24 -17.51 -19.24 -8.62
N ILE A 25 -16.68 -18.57 -9.43
CA ILE A 25 -15.94 -19.20 -10.53
C ILE A 25 -14.93 -20.22 -9.98
N GLY A 26 -14.15 -19.83 -8.98
CA GLY A 26 -13.11 -20.68 -8.38
C GLY A 26 -13.67 -21.93 -7.69
N SER A 27 -14.87 -21.84 -7.14
CA SER A 27 -15.59 -22.97 -6.51
C SER A 27 -16.42 -23.82 -7.48
N ARG A 28 -16.27 -23.59 -8.79
CA ARG A 28 -17.02 -24.29 -9.85
C ARG A 28 -18.54 -24.17 -9.67
N GLY A 29 -19.00 -22.99 -9.26
CA GLY A 29 -20.40 -22.72 -8.95
C GLY A 29 -20.79 -23.24 -7.57
N LEU A 30 -19.92 -23.08 -6.57
CA LEU A 30 -20.10 -23.51 -5.17
C LEU A 30 -20.18 -25.02 -4.94
N ARG A 31 -19.80 -25.85 -5.93
CA ARG A 31 -19.80 -27.32 -5.77
C ARG A 31 -18.73 -27.80 -4.82
N ASP A 32 -17.57 -27.14 -4.83
CA ASP A 32 -16.44 -27.43 -3.95
C ASP A 32 -16.51 -26.62 -2.63
N PHE A 33 -17.62 -25.93 -2.37
CA PHE A 33 -17.75 -25.01 -1.25
C PHE A 33 -18.34 -25.71 -0.02
N ASP A 34 -17.46 -26.09 0.90
CA ASP A 34 -17.84 -26.67 2.19
C ASP A 34 -18.44 -25.62 3.14
N SER A 35 -19.44 -26.01 3.94
CA SER A 35 -20.10 -25.15 4.93
C SER A 35 -19.16 -24.56 5.98
N SER A 36 -18.07 -25.25 6.32
CA SER A 36 -17.03 -24.75 7.23
C SER A 36 -16.33 -23.49 6.70
N LEU A 37 -16.31 -23.29 5.38
CA LEU A 37 -15.68 -22.13 4.73
C LEU A 37 -16.56 -20.88 4.77
N ILE A 38 -17.85 -20.98 5.14
CA ILE A 38 -18.77 -19.84 5.17
C ILE A 38 -18.24 -18.72 6.07
N GLY A 39 -17.74 -19.06 7.27
CA GLY A 39 -17.22 -18.07 8.21
C GLY A 39 -16.03 -17.30 7.64
N TYR A 40 -15.11 -18.02 6.99
CA TYR A 40 -13.96 -17.41 6.33
C TYR A 40 -14.37 -16.55 5.13
N CYS A 41 -15.29 -17.04 4.30
CA CYS A 41 -15.80 -16.32 3.14
C CYS A 41 -16.43 -14.98 3.55
N VAL A 42 -17.31 -14.99 4.55
CA VAL A 42 -17.93 -13.77 5.09
C VAL A 42 -16.86 -12.82 5.64
N ALA A 43 -15.93 -13.32 6.46
CA ALA A 43 -14.84 -12.51 7.01
C ALA A 43 -13.98 -11.87 5.90
N THR A 44 -13.63 -12.62 4.85
CA THR A 44 -12.86 -12.12 3.70
C THR A 44 -13.63 -11.06 2.93
N ILE A 45 -14.93 -11.26 2.68
CA ILE A 45 -15.77 -10.27 2.00
C ILE A 45 -15.81 -8.95 2.78
N PHE A 46 -16.04 -9.02 4.10
CA PHE A 46 -16.03 -7.84 4.97
C PHE A 46 -14.66 -7.17 5.01
N ALA A 47 -13.58 -7.95 5.12
CA ALA A 47 -12.22 -7.44 5.14
C ALA A 47 -11.89 -6.69 3.85
N VAL A 48 -12.21 -7.27 2.69
CA VAL A 48 -12.01 -6.61 1.39
C VAL A 48 -12.85 -5.35 1.29
N ALA A 49 -14.13 -5.40 1.64
CA ALA A 49 -15.00 -4.23 1.57
C ALA A 49 -14.51 -3.06 2.44
N ALA A 50 -14.17 -3.35 3.71
CA ALA A 50 -13.67 -2.37 4.66
C ALA A 50 -12.31 -1.80 4.24
N MET A 51 -11.41 -2.66 3.76
CA MET A 51 -10.09 -2.26 3.29
C MET A 51 -10.21 -1.35 2.06
N THR A 52 -10.99 -1.74 1.06
CA THR A 52 -11.20 -0.95 -0.17
C THR A 52 -11.81 0.41 0.15
N TRP A 53 -12.79 0.47 1.04
CA TRP A 53 -13.42 1.72 1.48
C TRP A 53 -12.40 2.65 2.16
N ARG A 54 -11.66 2.11 3.14
CA ARG A 54 -10.67 2.90 3.88
C ARG A 54 -9.54 3.39 2.98
N TYR A 55 -9.08 2.55 2.04
CA TYR A 55 -8.05 2.93 1.08
C TYR A 55 -8.52 4.00 0.09
N THR A 56 -9.74 3.89 -0.44
CA THR A 56 -10.27 4.90 -1.37
C THR A 56 -10.47 6.26 -0.69
N LEU A 57 -10.95 6.29 0.55
CA LEU A 57 -11.03 7.54 1.33
C LEU A 57 -9.64 8.13 1.64
N TRP A 58 -8.64 7.28 1.89
CA TRP A 58 -7.27 7.73 2.12
C TRP A 58 -6.65 8.34 0.86
N LEU A 59 -6.84 7.70 -0.30
CA LEU A 59 -6.35 8.17 -1.61
C LEU A 59 -7.05 9.43 -2.11
N GLY A 60 -8.26 9.72 -1.62
CA GLY A 60 -8.99 10.94 -1.97
C GLY A 60 -8.32 12.24 -1.50
N ARG A 61 -7.27 12.18 -0.67
CA ARG A 61 -6.52 13.37 -0.23
C ARG A 61 -5.48 13.76 -1.30
N PRO A 62 -5.46 15.04 -1.75
CA PRO A 62 -4.59 15.50 -2.85
C PRO A 62 -3.08 15.20 -2.69
N PRO A 63 -2.45 15.34 -1.51
CA PRO A 63 -1.03 14.98 -1.37
C PRO A 63 -0.80 13.47 -1.53
N THR A 64 -1.68 12.64 -0.99
CA THR A 64 -1.56 11.17 -1.01
C THR A 64 -1.64 10.60 -2.42
N TRP A 65 -2.53 11.14 -3.25
CA TRP A 65 -2.69 10.68 -4.64
C TRP A 65 -1.41 10.83 -5.47
N ARG A 66 -0.66 11.92 -5.28
CA ARG A 66 0.59 12.16 -6.01
C ARG A 66 1.64 11.10 -5.67
N TYR A 67 1.80 10.80 -4.38
CA TYR A 67 2.71 9.74 -3.94
C TYR A 67 2.27 8.37 -4.41
N PHE A 68 0.97 8.07 -4.38
CA PHE A 68 0.45 6.80 -4.87
C PHE A 68 0.72 6.59 -6.37
N ARG A 69 0.45 7.62 -7.20
CA ARG A 69 0.73 7.57 -8.63
C ARG A 69 2.23 7.43 -8.92
N ALA A 70 3.06 8.17 -8.20
CA ALA A 70 4.51 8.04 -8.31
C ALA A 70 5.00 6.66 -7.87
N GLY A 71 4.43 6.09 -6.79
CA GLY A 71 4.71 4.75 -6.32
C GLY A 71 4.39 3.70 -7.38
N TRP A 72 3.20 3.77 -8.00
CA TRP A 72 2.81 2.84 -9.05
C TRP A 72 3.65 2.98 -10.32
N ALA A 73 3.99 4.21 -10.71
CA ALA A 73 4.89 4.47 -11.84
C ALA A 73 6.29 3.87 -11.62
N ASN A 74 6.80 3.92 -10.39
CA ASN A 74 8.08 3.30 -10.05
C ASN A 74 7.98 1.78 -9.92
N PHE A 75 6.90 1.26 -9.34
CA PHE A 75 6.69 -0.18 -9.15
C PHE A 75 6.51 -0.92 -10.47
N LEU A 76 5.78 -0.34 -11.42
CA LEU A 76 5.57 -0.91 -12.76
C LEU A 76 6.74 -0.62 -13.73
N SER A 77 7.71 0.23 -13.35
CA SER A 77 8.93 0.46 -14.12
C SER A 77 10.00 -0.57 -13.77
N VAL A 78 10.02 -1.66 -14.54
CA VAL A 78 11.00 -2.76 -14.41
C VAL A 78 12.46 -2.25 -14.54
N ALA A 79 12.69 -1.20 -15.35
CA ALA A 79 14.00 -0.59 -15.54
C ALA A 79 14.53 0.11 -14.27
N ASN A 80 13.65 0.76 -13.50
CA ASN A 80 14.03 1.40 -12.24
C ASN A 80 14.21 0.37 -11.12
N PHE A 81 13.40 -0.69 -11.11
CA PHE A 81 13.42 -1.70 -10.05
C PHE A 81 14.80 -2.37 -9.91
N ARG A 82 15.49 -2.72 -11.01
CA ARG A 82 16.86 -3.30 -10.97
C ARG A 82 17.90 -2.32 -10.42
N ARG A 83 17.77 -1.01 -10.71
CA ARG A 83 18.73 0.02 -10.28
C ARG A 83 18.57 0.36 -8.80
N TYR A 84 17.33 0.40 -8.30
CA TYR A 84 17.03 0.67 -6.89
C TYR A 84 17.19 -0.58 -6.00
N ALA A 85 16.92 -1.79 -6.49
CA ALA A 85 17.13 -3.02 -5.72
C ALA A 85 18.59 -3.20 -5.26
N LEU A 86 19.56 -2.73 -6.05
CA LEU A 86 20.98 -2.72 -5.69
C LEU A 86 21.36 -1.58 -4.72
N MET A 87 20.56 -0.52 -4.62
CA MET A 87 20.81 0.58 -3.66
C MET A 87 20.33 0.23 -2.24
N ILE A 88 19.31 -0.61 -2.10
CA ILE A 88 18.76 -1.02 -0.79
C ILE A 88 19.83 -1.66 0.11
N PRO A 89 20.62 -2.67 -0.34
CA PRO A 89 21.67 -3.27 0.50
C PRO A 89 22.81 -2.29 0.79
N LYS A 90 23.13 -1.39 -0.16
CA LYS A 90 24.16 -0.36 0.06
C LYS A 90 23.75 0.63 1.14
N ALA A 91 22.51 1.12 1.10
CA ALA A 91 21.95 2.03 2.11
C ALA A 91 21.84 1.36 3.48
N TRP A 92 21.45 0.07 3.53
CA TRP A 92 21.48 -0.71 4.76
C TRP A 92 22.88 -0.76 5.38
N TRP A 93 23.91 -1.01 4.57
CA TRP A 93 25.28 -1.10 5.07
C TRP A 93 25.84 0.26 5.53
N THR A 94 25.57 1.35 4.80
CA THR A 94 26.13 2.68 5.14
C THR A 94 25.35 3.41 6.22
N ASP A 95 24.03 3.29 6.22
CA ASP A 95 23.15 4.15 7.02
C ASP A 95 22.69 3.46 8.31
N ILE A 96 22.43 2.14 8.26
CA ILE A 96 22.04 1.36 9.44
C ILE A 96 23.28 0.85 10.19
N PHE A 97 24.21 0.16 9.49
CA PHE A 97 25.41 -0.39 10.12
C PHE A 97 26.54 0.63 10.25
N GLY A 98 26.82 1.38 9.18
CA GLY A 98 27.89 2.38 9.16
C GLY A 98 27.57 3.68 9.90
N GLN A 99 26.30 3.93 10.25
CA GLN A 99 25.82 5.15 10.93
C GLN A 99 26.40 6.46 10.36
N THR A 100 26.70 6.49 9.07
CA THR A 100 27.34 7.66 8.43
C THR A 100 26.49 8.92 8.52
N PHE A 101 25.17 8.76 8.73
CA PHE A 101 24.24 9.85 9.02
C PHE A 101 24.51 10.54 10.36
N ILE A 102 24.83 9.78 11.42
CA ILE A 102 25.19 10.33 12.74
C ILE A 102 26.54 11.03 12.64
N LEU A 103 27.51 10.40 11.96
CA LEU A 103 28.86 10.93 11.78
C LEU A 103 28.88 12.30 11.06
N ARG A 104 28.05 12.45 10.01
CA ARG A 104 27.90 13.71 9.28
C ARG A 104 27.12 14.78 10.06
N ARG A 105 26.20 14.37 10.93
CA ARG A 105 25.48 15.30 11.82
C ARG A 105 26.40 15.88 12.87
N SER A 106 27.24 15.05 13.49
CA SER A 106 28.16 15.45 14.57
C SER A 106 29.31 16.35 14.11
N THR A 107 29.62 16.36 12.81
CA THR A 107 30.67 17.21 12.23
C THR A 107 30.21 18.62 11.86
N THR A 108 28.91 18.92 11.98
CA THR A 108 28.43 20.31 11.91
C THR A 108 28.88 21.01 13.20
N PRO A 109 29.86 21.95 13.15
CA PRO A 109 30.24 22.67 14.34
C PRO A 109 29.03 23.50 14.74
N VAL A 110 28.43 23.18 15.89
CA VAL A 110 27.48 24.09 16.53
C VAL A 110 28.34 25.24 17.02
N SER A 111 28.46 26.28 16.20
CA SER A 111 29.06 27.55 16.59
C SER A 111 28.18 28.14 17.69
N TYR A 112 28.48 27.81 18.96
CA TYR A 112 27.96 28.53 20.11
C TYR A 112 28.54 29.93 20.09
N THR A 113 28.00 30.76 19.20
CA THR A 113 28.26 32.20 19.16
C THR A 113 27.23 32.83 20.07
N HIS A 114 27.45 32.69 21.38
CA HIS A 114 26.76 33.48 22.39
C HIS A 114 27.73 34.59 22.81
N LEU A 115 27.55 35.75 22.18
CA LEU A 115 27.87 37.05 22.77
C LEU A 115 26.67 37.50 23.60
#